data_AF-A0A0C5WZZ1-F1
#
_entry.id   AF-A0A0C5WZZ1-F1
#
_cell.length_a   1.000
_cell.length_b   1.000
_cell.length_c   1.000
_cell.angle_alpha   90.00
_cell.angle_beta   90.00
_cell.angle_gamma   90.00
#
_symmetry.space_group_name_H-M   'P 1'
#
loop_
_entity.id
_entity.type
_entity.pdbx_description
1 polymer ?
#
loop_
_entity_poly.entity_id
_entity_poly.type
_entity_poly.pdbx_seq_one_letter_code
_entity_poly.pdbx_strand_id
1 'polypeptide(L)'
;MAKFLTKAAIGVFLGVLFTLSIGIFSALTTKGRYQFESEYPGIGHERLSTVFTHGRIKMQFLGYNAAEKITISKQFYGIFLRYGSHYLVLAKEQDTAEKKQSLTARSFYIIESADKAAYISDQRGVFITKDNQLLNLNSVLLGKPLNG
;
A
#
# COMPACT_ATOMS: atom_id res chain seq x y z
N MET A 1 26.51 35.87 -4.55
CA MET A 1 25.26 35.14 -4.83
C MET A 1 25.49 33.69 -5.28
N ALA A 2 26.26 33.43 -6.34
CA ALA A 2 26.50 32.07 -6.86
C ALA A 2 27.01 31.05 -5.82
N LYS A 3 28.00 31.42 -4.98
CA LYS A 3 28.53 30.54 -3.90
C LYS A 3 27.49 30.15 -2.84
N PHE A 4 26.47 30.99 -2.58
CA PHE A 4 25.38 30.67 -1.65
C PHE A 4 24.38 29.70 -2.28
N LEU A 5 24.04 29.89 -3.56
CA LEU A 5 23.22 28.95 -4.32
C LEU A 5 23.86 27.56 -4.39
N THR A 6 25.18 27.46 -4.57
CA THR A 6 25.90 26.16 -4.56
C THR A 6 25.84 25.48 -3.19
N LYS A 7 26.04 26.22 -2.10
CA LYS A 7 25.96 25.66 -0.74
C LYS A 7 24.54 25.21 -0.38
N ALA A 8 23.53 26.00 -0.75
CA ALA A 8 22.13 25.63 -0.55
C ALA A 8 21.75 24.37 -1.36
N ALA A 9 22.19 24.28 -2.62
CA ALA A 9 21.97 23.11 -3.45
C ALA A 9 22.62 21.84 -2.87
N ILE A 10 23.86 21.95 -2.36
CA ILE A 10 24.53 20.84 -1.66
C ILE A 10 23.75 20.44 -0.41
N GLY A 11 23.28 21.42 0.39
CA GLY A 11 22.47 21.15 1.57
C GLY A 11 21.17 20.40 1.25
N VAL A 12 20.45 20.84 0.20
CA VAL A 12 19.23 20.16 -0.28
C VAL A 12 19.55 18.75 -0.75
N PHE A 13 20.60 18.59 -1.56
CA PHE A 13 21.02 17.27 -2.06
C PHE A 13 21.35 16.30 -0.92
N LEU A 14 22.15 16.74 0.06
CA LEU A 14 22.48 15.94 1.23
C LEU A 14 21.24 15.61 2.08
N GLY A 15 20.31 16.55 2.23
CA GLY A 15 19.05 16.33 2.94
C GLY A 15 18.18 15.25 2.26
N VAL A 16 18.08 15.28 0.93
CA VAL A 16 17.35 14.26 0.15
C VAL A 16 18.05 12.91 0.28
N LEU A 17 19.37 12.86 0.13
CA LEU A 17 20.15 11.64 0.25
C LEU A 17 20.00 11.00 1.63
N PHE A 18 20.07 11.81 2.69
CA PHE A 18 19.90 11.37 4.06
C PHE A 18 18.49 10.82 4.31
N THR A 19 17.46 11.52 3.83
CA THR A 19 16.06 11.09 3.93
C THR A 19 15.85 9.75 3.23
N LEU A 20 16.30 9.61 1.98
CA LEU A 20 16.20 8.36 1.24
C LEU A 20 16.94 7.22 1.95
N SER A 21 18.13 7.49 2.50
CA SER A 21 18.91 6.48 3.21
C SER A 21 18.17 5.94 4.43
N ILE A 22 17.50 6.81 5.21
CA ILE A 22 16.65 6.38 6.33
C ILE A 22 15.51 5.49 5.84
N GLY A 23 14.82 5.91 4.77
CA GLY A 23 13.69 5.16 4.21
C GLY A 23 14.10 3.78 3.69
N ILE A 24 15.26 3.70 3.03
CA ILE A 24 15.83 2.45 2.52
C ILE A 24 16.23 1.54 3.67
N PHE A 25 16.99 2.05 4.65
CA PHE A 25 17.44 1.25 5.79
C PHE A 25 16.27 0.69 6.61
N SER A 26 15.26 1.52 6.86
CA SER A 26 14.00 1.12 7.50
C SER A 26 13.26 0.05 6.68
N ALA A 27 13.21 0.18 5.36
CA ALA A 27 12.58 -0.81 4.50
C ALA A 27 13.34 -2.15 4.51
N LEU A 28 14.68 -2.12 4.44
CA LEU A 28 15.54 -3.30 4.47
C LEU A 28 15.45 -4.07 5.79
N THR A 29 15.21 -3.39 6.92
CA THR A 29 15.03 -4.02 8.23
C THR A 29 13.58 -4.45 8.50
N THR A 30 12.64 -4.09 7.63
CA THR A 30 11.22 -4.41 7.80
C THR A 30 10.91 -5.83 7.31
N LYS A 31 10.29 -6.61 8.20
CA LYS A 31 9.62 -7.88 7.90
C LYS A 31 8.25 -7.85 8.56
N GLY A 32 7.21 -8.22 7.84
CA GLY A 32 5.86 -8.23 8.39
C GLY A 32 4.84 -8.77 7.40
N ARG A 33 3.75 -9.32 7.92
CA ARG A 33 2.65 -9.82 7.12
C ARG A 33 1.35 -9.36 7.76
N TYR A 34 0.42 -8.87 6.96
CA TYR A 34 -0.85 -8.36 7.45
C TYR A 34 -1.99 -8.81 6.56
N GLN A 35 -3.17 -8.91 7.17
CA GLN A 35 -4.43 -9.06 6.47
C GLN A 35 -5.40 -8.02 7.00
N PHE A 36 -5.95 -7.22 6.09
CA PHE A 36 -6.94 -6.20 6.36
C PHE A 36 -8.21 -6.50 5.59
N GLU A 37 -9.34 -6.11 6.16
CA GLU A 37 -10.66 -6.32 5.58
C GLU A 37 -11.52 -5.08 5.79
N SER A 38 -12.50 -4.94 4.91
CA SER A 38 -13.55 -3.94 5.03
C SER A 38 -14.82 -4.49 4.43
N GLU A 39 -15.96 -4.20 5.06
CA GLU A 39 -17.27 -4.64 4.62
C GLU A 39 -18.08 -3.47 4.06
N TYR A 40 -18.93 -3.79 3.10
CA TYR A 40 -19.86 -2.87 2.45
C TYR A 40 -21.26 -3.50 2.51
N PRO A 41 -22.11 -3.09 3.49
CA PRO A 41 -23.38 -3.74 3.76
C PRO A 41 -24.25 -3.89 2.51
N GLY A 42 -24.72 -5.11 2.25
CA GLY A 42 -25.57 -5.44 1.10
C GLY A 42 -24.86 -5.52 -0.25
N ILE A 43 -23.56 -5.19 -0.32
CA ILE A 43 -22.78 -5.18 -1.57
C ILE A 43 -21.71 -6.29 -1.56
N GLY A 44 -20.98 -6.40 -0.46
CA GLY A 44 -19.90 -7.39 -0.31
C GLY A 44 -18.81 -6.90 0.62
N HIS A 45 -17.60 -7.42 0.43
CA HIS A 45 -16.46 -7.06 1.28
C HIS A 45 -15.17 -7.13 0.46
N GLU A 46 -14.08 -6.65 1.05
CA GLU A 46 -12.76 -6.68 0.45
C GLU A 46 -11.72 -7.19 1.44
N ARG A 47 -10.66 -7.77 0.88
CA ARG A 47 -9.50 -8.24 1.62
C ARG A 47 -8.23 -7.72 0.99
N LEU A 48 -7.38 -7.12 1.79
CA LEU A 48 -6.03 -6.69 1.43
C LEU A 48 -5.02 -7.46 2.26
N SER A 49 -4.21 -8.30 1.60
CA SER A 49 -3.07 -8.97 2.23
C SER A 49 -1.78 -8.28 1.83
N THR A 50 -0.88 -8.02 2.77
CA THR A 50 0.43 -7.42 2.51
C THR A 50 1.54 -8.25 3.15
N VAL A 51 2.66 -8.38 2.43
CA VAL A 51 3.88 -9.05 2.89
C VAL A 51 5.05 -8.12 2.61
N PHE A 52 5.82 -7.81 3.65
CA PHE A 52 7.06 -7.06 3.59
C PHE A 52 8.22 -7.98 3.92
N THR A 53 9.24 -7.97 3.05
CA THR A 53 10.45 -8.78 3.22
C THR A 53 11.65 -7.98 2.74
N HIS A 54 12.37 -7.35 3.67
CA HIS A 54 13.65 -6.68 3.44
C HIS A 54 13.63 -5.75 2.21
N GLY A 55 12.78 -4.72 2.24
CA GLY A 55 12.64 -3.74 1.16
C GLY A 55 11.76 -4.17 -0.01
N ARG A 56 11.31 -5.44 -0.05
CA ARG A 56 10.37 -5.95 -1.05
C ARG A 56 8.95 -6.03 -0.47
N ILE A 57 7.97 -5.74 -1.30
CA ILE A 57 6.55 -5.82 -0.94
C ILE A 57 5.79 -6.70 -1.92
N LYS A 58 4.88 -7.52 -1.39
CA LYS A 58 3.82 -8.18 -2.12
C LYS A 58 2.47 -7.77 -1.52
N MET A 59 1.55 -7.28 -2.33
CA MET A 59 0.18 -7.01 -1.90
C MET A 59 -0.80 -7.81 -2.77
N GLN A 60 -1.88 -8.28 -2.16
CA GLN A 60 -2.99 -8.92 -2.85
C GLN A 60 -4.29 -8.27 -2.40
N PHE A 61 -5.03 -7.73 -3.36
CA PHE A 61 -6.36 -7.17 -3.14
C PHE A 61 -7.40 -8.07 -3.79
N LEU A 62 -8.39 -8.47 -2.99
CA LEU A 62 -9.54 -9.24 -3.42
C LEU A 62 -10.81 -8.49 -3.05
N GLY A 63 -11.69 -8.28 -4.03
CA GLY A 63 -13.05 -7.79 -3.83
C GLY A 63 -14.03 -8.95 -3.99
N TYR A 64 -14.96 -9.07 -3.06
CA TYR A 64 -16.01 -10.08 -3.02
C TYR A 64 -17.37 -9.40 -3.09
N ASN A 65 -18.33 -10.01 -3.80
CA ASN A 65 -19.72 -9.59 -3.72
C ASN A 65 -20.44 -10.22 -2.51
N ALA A 66 -21.70 -9.85 -2.29
CA ALA A 66 -22.56 -10.39 -1.23
C ALA A 66 -22.77 -11.92 -1.31
N ALA A 67 -22.47 -12.56 -2.43
CA ALA A 67 -22.53 -14.01 -2.62
C ALA A 67 -21.15 -14.69 -2.44
N GLU A 68 -20.19 -14.00 -1.81
CA GLU A 68 -18.82 -14.50 -1.55
C GLU A 68 -18.02 -14.85 -2.82
N LYS A 69 -18.45 -14.34 -3.99
CA LYS A 69 -17.73 -14.55 -5.26
C LYS A 69 -16.72 -13.42 -5.45
N ILE A 70 -15.50 -13.79 -5.82
CA ILE A 70 -14.45 -12.84 -6.20
C ILE A 70 -14.89 -12.07 -7.44
N THR A 71 -15.00 -10.76 -7.33
CA THR A 71 -15.32 -9.84 -8.42
C THR A 71 -14.11 -9.07 -8.92
N ILE A 72 -13.08 -8.90 -8.07
CA ILE A 72 -11.83 -8.20 -8.39
C ILE A 72 -10.67 -8.97 -7.78
N SER A 73 -9.59 -9.15 -8.55
CA SER A 73 -8.32 -9.69 -8.04
C SER A 73 -7.13 -8.95 -8.62
N LYS A 74 -6.42 -8.22 -7.74
CA LYS A 74 -5.21 -7.46 -8.10
C LYS A 74 -4.03 -7.92 -7.26
N GLN A 75 -2.87 -8.01 -7.89
CA GLN A 75 -1.61 -8.31 -7.23
C GLN A 75 -0.60 -7.19 -7.47
N PHE A 76 0.19 -6.90 -6.46
CA PHE A 76 1.21 -5.87 -6.49
C PHE A 76 2.54 -6.46 -6.05
N TYR A 77 3.58 -6.24 -6.83
CA TYR A 77 4.94 -6.69 -6.53
C TYR A 77 5.91 -5.54 -6.71
N GLY A 78 6.68 -5.23 -5.69
CA GLY A 78 7.51 -4.04 -5.76
C GLY A 78 8.55 -3.91 -4.67
N ILE A 79 9.05 -2.68 -4.58
CA ILE A 79 9.93 -2.20 -3.53
C ILE A 79 9.26 -1.08 -2.76
N PHE A 80 9.72 -0.82 -1.55
CA PHE A 80 9.16 0.25 -0.73
C PHE A 80 10.24 1.01 0.06
N LEU A 81 9.92 2.24 0.42
CA LEU A 81 10.56 3.02 1.47
C LEU A 81 9.62 3.08 2.67
N ARG A 82 10.17 3.12 3.88
CA ARG A 82 9.38 3.19 5.11
C ARG A 82 9.86 4.29 6.04
N TYR A 83 8.93 5.12 6.51
CA TYR A 83 9.17 6.17 7.50
C TYR A 83 8.17 6.01 8.64
N GLY A 84 8.56 5.31 9.72
CA GLY A 84 7.64 4.96 10.81
C GLY A 84 6.52 4.03 10.32
N SER A 85 5.28 4.48 10.43
CA SER A 85 4.08 3.78 9.90
C SER A 85 3.79 4.08 8.43
N HIS A 86 4.51 5.02 7.80
CA HIS A 86 4.28 5.43 6.42
C HIS A 86 5.09 4.59 5.43
N TYR A 87 4.44 4.17 4.35
CA TYR A 87 5.02 3.35 3.28
C TYR A 87 4.84 4.05 1.94
N LEU A 88 5.95 4.20 1.21
CA LEU A 88 5.98 4.63 -0.17
C LEU A 88 6.40 3.45 -1.03
N VAL A 89 5.53 3.02 -1.94
CA VAL A 89 5.70 1.79 -2.72
C VAL A 89 5.81 2.12 -4.20
N LEU A 90 6.78 1.51 -4.87
CA LEU A 90 6.82 1.42 -6.32
C LEU A 90 6.63 -0.05 -6.70
N ALA A 91 5.54 -0.36 -7.38
CA ALA A 91 5.15 -1.74 -7.66
C ALA A 91 4.62 -1.92 -9.08
N LYS A 92 4.76 -3.14 -9.57
CA LYS A 92 4.02 -3.64 -10.71
C LYS A 92 2.65 -4.12 -10.23
N GLU A 93 1.60 -3.48 -10.72
CA GLU A 93 0.22 -3.93 -10.57
C GLU A 93 -0.08 -4.95 -11.68
N GLN A 94 -0.71 -6.05 -11.30
CA GLN A 94 -1.19 -7.07 -12.21
C GLN A 94 -2.67 -7.32 -11.92
N ASP A 95 -3.50 -6.99 -12.91
CA ASP A 95 -4.89 -7.43 -12.92
C ASP A 95 -4.93 -8.90 -13.32
N THR A 96 -5.41 -9.75 -12.40
CA THR A 96 -5.38 -11.19 -12.62
C THR A 96 -6.44 -11.62 -13.64
N ALA A 97 -7.54 -10.87 -13.76
CA ALA A 97 -8.63 -11.17 -14.68
C ALA A 97 -8.29 -10.70 -16.10
N GLU A 98 -7.71 -9.51 -16.25
CA GLU A 98 -7.43 -8.92 -17.57
C GLU A 98 -6.00 -9.17 -18.08
N LYS A 99 -5.13 -9.80 -17.28
CA LYS A 99 -3.68 -9.99 -17.54
C LYS A 99 -2.91 -8.70 -17.86
N LYS A 100 -3.52 -7.52 -17.62
CA LYS A 100 -2.86 -6.23 -17.78
C LYS A 100 -1.88 -6.00 -16.66
N GLN A 101 -0.75 -5.40 -17.02
CA GLN A 101 0.30 -5.06 -16.09
C GLN A 101 0.62 -3.58 -16.24
N SER A 102 0.73 -2.87 -15.12
CA SER A 102 1.09 -1.46 -15.09
C SER A 102 2.07 -1.19 -13.96
N LEU A 103 2.88 -0.15 -14.12
CA LEU A 103 3.68 0.38 -13.02
C LEU A 103 2.79 1.32 -12.21
N THR A 104 2.83 1.18 -10.88
CA THR A 104 2.05 2.01 -9.95
C THR A 104 2.92 2.47 -8.79
N ALA A 105 2.63 3.68 -8.32
CA ALA A 105 3.19 4.23 -7.09
C ALA A 105 2.07 4.35 -6.06
N ARG A 106 2.33 3.90 -4.82
CA ARG A 106 1.34 3.91 -3.74
C ARG A 106 1.92 4.55 -2.49
N SER A 107 1.07 5.26 -1.76
CA SER A 107 1.37 5.85 -0.46
C SER A 107 0.29 5.43 0.53
N PHE A 108 0.68 4.81 1.64
CA PHE A 108 -0.26 4.36 2.66
C PHE A 108 0.42 4.24 4.03
N TYR A 109 -0.38 4.15 5.09
CA TYR A 109 0.08 3.90 6.44
C TYR A 109 -0.38 2.53 6.93
N ILE A 110 0.46 1.87 7.72
CA ILE A 110 0.08 0.72 8.54
C ILE A 110 0.41 1.03 9.99
N ILE A 111 -0.62 1.08 10.83
CA ILE A 111 -0.49 1.25 12.27
C ILE A 111 -0.78 -0.09 12.92
N GLU A 112 0.16 -0.61 13.69
CA GLU A 112 0.06 -1.91 14.37
C GLU A 112 0.03 -1.70 15.88
N SER A 113 -0.80 -2.50 16.56
CA SER A 113 -0.85 -2.61 18.02
C SER A 113 -1.14 -4.05 18.40
N ALA A 114 -0.12 -4.76 18.87
CA ALA A 114 -0.16 -6.15 19.35
C ALA A 114 -0.85 -7.15 18.39
N ASP A 115 -2.16 -7.31 18.51
CA ASP A 115 -3.00 -8.25 17.75
C ASP A 115 -3.82 -7.58 16.63
N LYS A 116 -3.72 -6.24 16.50
CA LYS A 116 -4.51 -5.43 15.58
C LYS A 116 -3.62 -4.60 14.67
N ALA A 117 -4.10 -4.34 13.47
CA ALA A 117 -3.48 -3.43 12.54
C ALA A 117 -4.55 -2.64 11.77
N ALA A 118 -4.22 -1.42 11.39
CA ALA A 118 -5.05 -0.59 10.51
C ALA A 118 -4.23 -0.19 9.29
N TYR A 119 -4.79 -0.41 8.09
CA TYR A 119 -4.27 0.12 6.84
C TYR A 119 -5.03 1.40 6.51
N ILE A 120 -4.31 2.47 6.19
CA ILE A 120 -4.88 3.78 5.89
C ILE A 120 -4.32 4.27 4.55
N SER A 121 -5.20 4.59 3.61
CA SER A 121 -4.84 5.10 2.29
C SER A 121 -5.90 6.09 1.80
N ASP A 122 -5.45 7.25 1.33
CA ASP A 122 -6.25 8.28 0.68
C ASP A 122 -6.41 8.04 -0.83
N GLN A 123 -5.49 7.28 -1.44
CA GLN A 123 -5.55 6.82 -2.83
C GLN A 123 -6.63 5.76 -3.11
N ARG A 124 -7.69 5.71 -2.29
CA ARG A 124 -8.81 4.78 -2.44
C ARG A 124 -9.95 5.49 -3.16
N GLY A 125 -10.17 5.08 -4.40
CA GLY A 125 -11.18 5.68 -5.28
C GLY A 125 -12.55 5.02 -5.16
N VAL A 126 -13.29 5.08 -6.26
CA VAL A 126 -14.63 4.48 -6.38
C VAL A 126 -14.53 3.20 -7.19
N PHE A 127 -15.25 2.16 -6.76
CA PHE A 127 -15.48 0.96 -7.54
C PHE A 127 -16.88 1.01 -8.15
N ILE A 128 -17.00 0.68 -9.44
CA ILE A 128 -18.30 0.52 -10.09
C ILE A 128 -18.61 -0.97 -10.12
N THR A 129 -19.68 -1.36 -9.44
CA THR A 129 -20.15 -2.74 -9.42
C THR A 129 -20.71 -3.15 -10.79
N LYS A 130 -20.90 -4.47 -11.00
CA LYS A 130 -21.50 -4.97 -12.25
C LYS A 130 -22.90 -4.42 -12.54
N ASP A 131 -23.63 -4.07 -11.47
CA ASP A 131 -24.96 -3.48 -11.54
C ASP A 131 -24.92 -1.95 -11.65
N ASN A 132 -23.77 -1.37 -12.03
CA ASN A 132 -23.51 0.07 -12.17
C ASN A 132 -23.71 0.90 -10.89
N GLN A 133 -23.71 0.28 -9.71
CA GLN A 133 -23.70 1.02 -8.45
C GLN A 133 -22.28 1.50 -8.12
N LEU A 134 -22.17 2.77 -7.72
CA LEU A 134 -20.94 3.39 -7.24
C LEU A 134 -20.69 3.00 -5.79
N LEU A 135 -19.50 2.45 -5.52
CA LEU A 135 -19.04 2.08 -4.20
C LEU A 135 -17.80 2.90 -3.84
N ASN A 136 -17.94 3.82 -2.88
CA ASN A 136 -16.80 4.52 -2.30
C ASN A 136 -16.01 3.56 -1.42
N LEU A 137 -14.73 3.34 -1.75
CA LEU A 137 -13.89 2.41 -1.00
C LEU A 137 -13.41 3.06 0.30
N ASN A 138 -13.51 2.32 1.42
CA ASN A 138 -13.18 2.86 2.75
C ASN A 138 -11.70 3.22 2.86
N SER A 139 -11.33 4.44 3.22
CA SER A 139 -9.91 4.83 3.35
C SER A 139 -9.15 4.07 4.44
N VAL A 140 -9.87 3.45 5.38
CA VAL A 140 -9.32 2.65 6.48
C VAL A 140 -9.82 1.22 6.37
N LEU A 141 -8.90 0.26 6.44
CA LEU A 141 -9.23 -1.16 6.62
C LEU A 141 -8.65 -1.62 7.95
N LEU A 142 -9.46 -2.36 8.69
CA LEU A 142 -9.03 -2.95 9.95
C LEU A 142 -8.54 -4.37 9.69
N GLY A 143 -7.60 -4.83 10.50
CA GLY A 143 -6.94 -6.08 10.25
C GLY A 143 -6.08 -6.52 11.41
N LYS A 144 -5.18 -7.45 11.11
CA LYS A 144 -4.26 -8.03 12.07
C LYS A 144 -2.93 -8.37 11.42
N PRO A 145 -1.83 -8.35 12.20
CA PRO A 145 -0.62 -9.02 11.80
C PRO A 145 -0.88 -10.53 11.66
N LEU A 146 -0.26 -11.15 10.67
CA LEU A 146 -0.25 -12.58 10.49
C LEU A 146 1.10 -13.08 10.98
N ASN A 147 1.10 -13.76 12.14
CA ASN A 147 2.29 -14.42 12.64
C ASN A 147 2.77 -15.44 11.59
N GLY A 148 4.03 -15.28 11.17
CA GLY A 148 4.73 -16.22 10.29
C GLY A 148 5.52 -17.24 11.10
#